data_AF-A0A1M4WIJ5-F1
#
_entry.id   AF-A0A1M4WIJ5-F1
#
_cell.length_a   1.000
_cell.length_b   1.000
_cell.length_c   1.000
_cell.angle_alpha   90.00
_cell.angle_beta   90.00
_cell.angle_gamma   90.00
#
_symmetry.space_group_name_H-M   'P 1'
#
loop_
_entity.id
_entity.type
_entity.pdbx_description
1 polymer ?
#
loop_
_entity_poly.entity_id
_entity_poly.type
_entity_poly.pdbx_seq_one_letter_code
_entity_poly.pdbx_strand_id
1 'polypeptide(L)'
;MLSHLFQGLLVGFSIAVPIGPVGILCIRRTLAAGQRAGYLTGFGAATAHLILGSITILSLTILSHFVTEHRFWFHLLGGLYLCIIGIQLFRKKPQLHERPLTGGYVTGLMITGTNPMTLVTFVTLLTSVGNAHIHSAIYANSLLIIGIFLSSLLWWITLCLFVHQLRHRFNKKLFLWLHRLSGTAFALFGLFLLGRV
;
A
#
# COMPACT_ATOMS: atom_id res chain seq x y z
N MET A 1 5.61 -22.51 -6.55
CA MET A 1 4.18 -22.11 -6.47
C MET A 1 3.91 -21.35 -5.17
N LEU A 2 4.03 -21.97 -3.99
CA LEU A 2 3.86 -21.28 -2.69
C LEU A 2 4.77 -20.06 -2.52
N SER A 3 6.00 -20.11 -3.04
CA SER A 3 6.97 -19.01 -2.95
C SER A 3 6.46 -17.69 -3.53
N HIS A 4 5.73 -17.73 -4.65
CA HIS A 4 5.27 -16.53 -5.35
C HIS A 4 4.04 -15.92 -4.66
N LEU A 5 3.15 -16.79 -4.15
CA LEU A 5 2.03 -16.36 -3.32
C LEU A 5 2.54 -15.70 -2.03
N PHE A 6 3.55 -16.30 -1.38
CA PHE A 6 4.15 -15.75 -0.16
C PHE A 6 4.86 -14.41 -0.42
N GLN A 7 5.60 -14.29 -1.53
CA GLN A 7 6.16 -13.01 -1.97
C GLN A 7 5.07 -11.97 -2.21
N GLY A 8 3.99 -12.33 -2.90
CA GLY A 8 2.83 -11.46 -3.10
C GLY A 8 2.20 -11.02 -1.78
N LEU A 9 2.06 -11.93 -0.82
CA LEU A 9 1.56 -11.61 0.53
C LEU A 9 2.46 -10.60 1.24
N LEU A 10 3.79 -10.81 1.22
CA LEU A 10 4.75 -9.90 1.86
C LEU A 10 4.76 -8.52 1.21
N VAL A 11 4.77 -8.47 -0.12
CA VAL A 11 4.75 -7.21 -0.88
C VAL A 11 3.43 -6.48 -0.64
N GLY A 12 2.30 -7.15 -0.78
CA GLY A 12 0.99 -6.54 -0.59
C GLY A 12 0.76 -6.07 0.84
N PHE A 13 1.22 -6.82 1.83
CA PHE A 13 1.19 -6.40 3.23
C PHE A 13 2.04 -5.14 3.43
N SER A 14 3.27 -5.11 2.89
CA SER A 14 4.16 -3.94 2.98
C SER A 14 3.57 -2.68 2.34
N ILE A 15 2.80 -2.84 1.26
CA ILE A 15 2.09 -1.74 0.59
C ILE A 15 0.87 -1.28 1.40
N ALA A 16 0.14 -2.22 2.01
CA ALA A 16 -1.13 -1.94 2.67
C ALA A 16 -0.95 -1.41 4.11
N VAL A 17 0.10 -1.83 4.82
CA VAL A 17 0.38 -1.47 6.22
C VAL A 17 0.45 0.04 6.46
N PRO A 18 1.13 0.84 5.64
CA PRO A 18 1.26 2.25 5.91
C PRO A 18 -0.08 2.98 5.87
N ILE A 19 -0.37 3.71 6.95
CA ILE A 19 -1.67 4.36 7.17
C ILE A 19 -1.68 5.69 6.43
N GLY A 20 -1.97 5.62 5.14
CA GLY A 20 -2.25 6.76 4.27
C GLY A 20 -3.68 7.30 4.40
N PRO A 21 -4.14 8.14 3.45
CA PRO A 21 -5.47 8.75 3.47
C PRO A 21 -6.63 7.74 3.56
N VAL A 22 -6.47 6.57 2.92
CA VAL A 22 -7.47 5.49 2.98
C VAL A 22 -7.52 4.83 4.34
N GLY A 23 -6.38 4.57 4.99
CA GLY A 23 -6.36 4.02 6.34
C GLY A 23 -7.04 4.95 7.34
N ILE A 24 -6.79 6.26 7.22
CA ILE A 24 -7.47 7.29 8.01
C ILE A 24 -8.99 7.25 7.79
N LEU A 25 -9.43 7.20 6.54
CA LEU A 25 -10.85 7.13 6.22
C LEU A 25 -11.50 5.83 6.72
N CYS A 26 -10.79 4.72 6.61
CA CYS A 26 -11.21 3.41 7.07
C CYS A 26 -11.39 3.38 8.60
N ILE A 27 -10.44 3.96 9.34
CA ILE A 27 -10.55 4.15 10.80
C ILE A 27 -11.75 5.04 11.12
N ARG A 28 -11.89 6.20 10.46
CA ARG A 28 -12.99 7.14 10.71
C ARG A 28 -14.35 6.49 10.47
N ARG A 29 -14.54 5.77 9.36
CA ARG A 29 -15.80 5.08 9.06
C ARG A 29 -16.06 3.92 10.02
N THR A 30 -15.03 3.20 10.43
CA THR A 30 -15.14 2.16 11.47
C THR A 30 -15.62 2.74 12.80
N LEU A 31 -15.06 3.88 13.23
CA LEU A 31 -15.42 4.54 14.49
C LEU A 31 -16.82 5.18 14.42
N ALA A 32 -17.19 5.78 13.29
CA ALA A 32 -18.45 6.52 13.15
C ALA A 32 -19.66 5.62 12.80
N ALA A 33 -19.47 4.61 11.95
CA ALA A 33 -20.55 3.78 11.38
C ALA A 33 -20.33 2.27 11.57
N GLY A 34 -19.35 1.88 12.40
CA GLY A 34 -19.05 0.49 12.72
C GLY A 34 -18.16 -0.23 11.71
N GLN A 35 -17.74 -1.45 12.07
CA GLN A 35 -16.77 -2.25 11.31
C GLN A 35 -17.14 -2.47 9.83
N ARG A 36 -18.43 -2.63 9.51
CA ARG A 36 -18.89 -2.87 8.14
C ARG A 36 -18.58 -1.69 7.21
N ALA A 37 -18.72 -0.46 7.70
CA ALA A 37 -18.39 0.74 6.93
C ALA A 37 -16.88 0.84 6.66
N GLY A 38 -16.07 0.40 7.63
CA GLY A 38 -14.63 0.19 7.46
C GLY A 38 -14.32 -0.84 6.39
N TYR A 39 -14.87 -2.06 6.51
CA TYR A 39 -14.65 -3.14 5.55
C TYR A 39 -14.98 -2.76 4.13
N LEU A 40 -16.11 -2.09 3.89
CA LEU A 40 -16.47 -1.62 2.54
C LEU A 40 -15.38 -0.69 1.97
N THR A 41 -14.85 0.22 2.78
CA THR A 41 -13.76 1.13 2.37
C THR A 41 -12.47 0.36 2.09
N GLY A 42 -12.12 -0.58 2.97
CA GLY A 42 -10.95 -1.46 2.80
C GLY A 42 -11.04 -2.37 1.59
N PHE A 43 -12.22 -2.90 1.27
CA PHE A 43 -12.44 -3.71 0.07
C PHE A 43 -12.25 -2.91 -1.21
N GLY A 44 -12.75 -1.68 -1.26
CA GLY A 44 -12.46 -0.78 -2.38
C GLY A 44 -10.96 -0.55 -2.57
N ALA A 45 -10.25 -0.34 -1.46
CA ALA A 45 -8.80 -0.18 -1.46
C ALA A 45 -8.06 -1.45 -1.92
N ALA A 46 -8.49 -2.62 -1.47
CA ALA A 46 -7.92 -3.90 -1.90
C ALA A 46 -8.16 -4.14 -3.40
N THR A 47 -9.35 -3.81 -3.94
CA THR A 47 -9.61 -3.86 -5.38
C THR A 47 -8.68 -2.92 -6.16
N ALA A 48 -8.43 -1.71 -5.65
CA ALA A 48 -7.46 -0.82 -6.26
C ALA A 48 -6.04 -1.42 -6.23
N HIS A 49 -5.62 -2.05 -5.12
CA HIS A 49 -4.34 -2.79 -5.07
C HIS A 49 -4.26 -3.95 -6.05
N LEU A 50 -5.35 -4.68 -6.27
CA LEU A 50 -5.44 -5.71 -7.30
C LEU A 50 -5.20 -5.13 -8.70
N ILE A 51 -5.87 -4.03 -9.03
CA ILE A 51 -5.75 -3.36 -10.34
C ILE A 51 -4.33 -2.82 -10.53
N LEU A 52 -3.82 -2.05 -9.56
CA LEU A 52 -2.49 -1.44 -9.61
C LEU A 52 -1.38 -2.50 -9.63
N GLY A 53 -1.51 -3.55 -8.84
CA GLY A 53 -0.58 -4.68 -8.83
C GLY A 53 -0.56 -5.39 -10.17
N SER A 54 -1.72 -5.66 -10.76
CA SER A 54 -1.85 -6.27 -12.09
C SER A 54 -1.18 -5.42 -13.18
N ILE A 55 -1.50 -4.12 -13.22
CA ILE A 55 -0.90 -3.18 -14.18
C ILE A 55 0.62 -3.16 -14.02
N THR A 56 1.12 -3.08 -12.78
CA THR A 56 2.55 -2.98 -12.50
C THR A 56 3.28 -4.26 -12.92
N ILE A 57 2.77 -5.44 -12.56
CA ILE A 57 3.41 -6.73 -12.87
C ILE A 57 3.40 -7.01 -14.37
N LEU A 58 2.30 -6.70 -15.07
CA LEU A 58 2.23 -6.82 -16.53
C LEU A 58 3.21 -5.86 -17.20
N SER A 59 3.27 -4.61 -16.74
CA SER A 59 4.21 -3.60 -17.24
C SER A 59 5.66 -4.04 -17.04
N LEU A 60 6.01 -4.60 -15.87
CA LEU A 60 7.35 -5.12 -15.59
C LEU A 60 7.70 -6.33 -16.45
N THR A 61 6.71 -7.16 -16.81
CA THR A 61 6.95 -8.29 -17.71
C THR A 61 7.29 -7.80 -19.12
N ILE A 62 6.54 -6.81 -19.63
CA ILE A 62 6.71 -6.25 -20.99
C ILE A 62 7.96 -5.37 -21.08
N LEU A 63 8.21 -4.53 -20.07
CA LEU A 63 9.28 -3.53 -20.05
C LEU A 63 10.51 -3.99 -19.25
N SER A 64 10.66 -5.30 -19.01
CA SER A 64 11.70 -5.87 -18.16
C SER A 64 13.10 -5.39 -18.54
N HIS A 65 13.47 -5.47 -19.82
CA HIS A 65 14.76 -5.01 -20.33
C HIS A 65 15.02 -3.52 -20.04
N PHE A 66 14.04 -2.67 -20.36
CA PHE A 66 14.12 -1.24 -20.13
C PHE A 66 14.31 -0.90 -18.64
N VAL A 67 13.57 -1.60 -17.78
CA VAL A 67 13.66 -1.44 -16.32
C VAL A 67 15.01 -1.89 -15.79
N THR A 68 15.58 -2.98 -16.33
CA THR A 68 16.91 -3.44 -15.93
C THR A 68 18.02 -2.51 -16.39
N GLU A 69 17.95 -1.96 -17.61
CA GLU A 69 18.93 -1.00 -18.12
C GLU A 69 18.91 0.33 -17.34
N HIS A 70 17.70 0.79 -16.99
CA HIS A 70 17.51 2.05 -16.27
C HIS A 70 17.31 1.84 -14.77
N ARG A 71 17.77 0.69 -14.23
CA ARG A 71 17.57 0.29 -12.82
C ARG A 71 18.04 1.36 -11.84
N PHE A 72 19.14 2.04 -12.16
CA PHE A 72 19.67 3.18 -11.40
C PHE A 72 18.60 4.26 -11.20
N TRP A 73 17.94 4.69 -12.28
CA TRP A 73 16.93 5.75 -12.24
C TRP A 73 15.68 5.34 -11.47
N PHE A 74 15.22 4.10 -11.62
CA PHE A 74 14.08 3.60 -10.85
C PHE A 74 14.36 3.57 -9.34
N HIS A 75 15.55 3.12 -8.93
CA HIS A 75 15.92 3.11 -7.51
C HIS A 75 16.16 4.53 -6.96
N LEU A 76 16.82 5.40 -7.74
CA LEU A 76 17.10 6.78 -7.34
C LEU A 76 15.82 7.60 -7.19
N LEU A 77 14.98 7.65 -8.23
CA LEU A 77 13.75 8.45 -8.23
C LEU A 77 12.71 7.88 -7.26
N GLY A 78 12.54 6.55 -7.25
CA GLY A 78 11.64 5.87 -6.31
C GLY A 78 12.09 6.07 -4.86
N GLY A 79 13.38 5.88 -4.58
CA GLY A 79 13.97 6.08 -3.25
C GLY A 79 13.82 7.51 -2.75
N LEU A 80 14.17 8.52 -3.57
CA LEU A 80 13.98 9.93 -3.24
C LEU A 80 12.52 10.27 -2.97
N TYR A 81 11.60 9.80 -3.82
CA TYR A 81 10.18 10.04 -3.65
C TYR A 81 9.65 9.45 -2.34
N LEU A 82 10.04 8.21 -2.00
CA LEU A 82 9.65 7.57 -0.76
C LEU A 82 10.23 8.26 0.48
N CYS A 83 11.47 8.76 0.40
CA CYS A 83 12.05 9.61 1.45
C CYS A 83 11.24 10.89 1.64
N ILE A 84 10.91 11.60 0.56
CA ILE A 84 10.11 12.84 0.59
C ILE A 84 8.76 12.57 1.24
N ILE A 85 8.06 11.52 0.78
CA ILE A 85 6.76 11.14 1.31
C ILE A 85 6.87 10.71 2.78
N GLY A 86 7.88 9.93 3.16
CA GLY A 86 8.12 9.52 4.53
C GLY A 86 8.31 10.71 5.47
N ILE A 87 9.11 11.70 5.06
CA ILE A 87 9.32 12.96 5.79
C ILE A 87 8.02 13.77 5.86
N GLN A 88 7.26 13.86 4.76
CA GLN A 88 5.98 14.57 4.75
C GLN A 88 4.98 13.93 5.71
N LEU A 89 4.86 12.60 5.71
CA LEU A 89 4.01 11.86 6.64
C LEU A 89 4.48 12.15 8.08
N PHE A 90 5.78 12.01 8.37
CA PHE A 90 6.31 12.24 9.71
C PHE A 90 6.04 13.66 10.26
N ARG A 91 6.08 14.68 9.40
CA ARG A 91 5.88 16.10 9.77
C ARG A 91 4.42 16.55 9.75
N LYS A 92 3.60 16.05 8.84
CA LYS A 92 2.21 16.50 8.71
C LYS A 92 1.35 15.96 9.84
N LYS A 93 0.48 16.82 10.38
CA LYS A 93 -0.59 16.38 11.27
C LYS A 93 -1.64 15.67 10.41
N PRO A 94 -2.12 14.48 10.80
CA PRO A 94 -3.18 13.79 10.07
C PRO A 94 -4.42 14.69 10.00
N GLN A 95 -4.80 15.07 8.78
CA GLN A 95 -6.05 15.80 8.54
C GLN A 95 -7.18 14.80 8.34
N LEU A 96 -8.13 14.80 9.26
CA LEU A 96 -9.40 14.10 9.10
C LEU A 96 -10.23 14.90 8.08
N HIS A 97 -10.07 14.59 6.80
CA HIS A 97 -10.97 15.14 5.80
C HIS A 97 -12.37 14.56 6.04
N GLU A 98 -13.33 15.43 6.26
CA GLU A 98 -14.73 15.05 6.36
C GLU A 98 -15.20 14.59 4.98
N ARG A 99 -15.33 13.28 4.83
CA ARG A 99 -15.94 12.65 3.65
C ARG A 99 -17.26 12.01 4.06
N PRO A 100 -18.22 11.88 3.14
CA PRO A 100 -19.46 11.17 3.41
C PRO A 100 -19.20 9.75 3.93
N LEU A 101 -20.02 9.31 4.89
CA LEU A 101 -19.92 7.98 5.48
C LEU A 101 -20.44 6.88 4.54
N THR A 102 -21.26 7.26 3.55
CA THR A 102 -21.77 6.40 2.47
C THR A 102 -20.75 6.23 1.36
N GLY A 103 -20.97 5.27 0.46
CA GLY A 103 -20.07 5.03 -0.67
C GLY A 103 -18.70 4.47 -0.25
N GLY A 104 -18.67 3.69 0.83
CA GLY A 104 -17.53 2.93 1.38
C GLY A 104 -16.49 2.54 0.33
N TYR A 105 -16.92 1.56 -0.47
CA TYR A 105 -16.18 0.91 -1.52
C TYR A 105 -15.64 1.86 -2.58
N VAL A 106 -16.51 2.63 -3.24
CA VAL A 106 -16.11 3.54 -4.33
C VAL A 106 -15.09 4.56 -3.84
N THR A 107 -15.28 5.09 -2.63
CA THR A 107 -14.33 6.06 -2.07
C THR A 107 -12.97 5.42 -1.81
N GLY A 108 -12.94 4.23 -1.21
CA GLY A 108 -11.69 3.50 -0.95
C GLY A 108 -10.94 3.17 -2.24
N LEU A 109 -11.67 2.70 -3.25
CA LEU A 109 -11.14 2.41 -4.57
C LEU A 109 -10.54 3.64 -5.23
N MET A 110 -11.28 4.75 -5.27
CA MET A 110 -10.82 5.98 -5.93
C MET A 110 -9.64 6.61 -5.22
N ILE A 111 -9.65 6.69 -3.88
CA ILE A 111 -8.52 7.26 -3.15
C ILE A 111 -7.28 6.39 -3.36
N THR A 112 -7.37 5.06 -3.20
CA THR A 112 -6.19 4.20 -3.38
C THR A 112 -5.70 4.22 -4.83
N GLY A 113 -6.61 4.12 -5.80
CA GLY A 113 -6.28 4.09 -7.22
C GLY A 113 -5.66 5.37 -7.74
N THR A 114 -6.08 6.53 -7.21
CA THR A 114 -5.52 7.84 -7.59
C THR A 114 -4.38 8.30 -6.69
N ASN A 115 -3.99 7.50 -5.68
CA ASN A 115 -2.94 7.89 -4.77
C ASN A 115 -1.56 7.74 -5.45
N PRO A 116 -0.86 8.85 -5.78
CA PRO A 116 0.44 8.79 -6.44
C PRO A 116 1.47 8.03 -5.60
N MET A 117 1.33 8.10 -4.27
CA MET A 117 2.16 7.37 -3.34
C MET A 117 2.01 5.86 -3.47
N THR A 118 0.78 5.37 -3.61
CA THR A 118 0.51 3.94 -3.80
C THR A 118 1.11 3.47 -5.12
N LEU A 119 0.90 4.23 -6.20
CA LEU A 119 1.47 3.92 -7.53
C LEU A 119 3.00 3.80 -7.49
N VAL A 120 3.70 4.81 -6.96
CA VAL A 120 5.16 4.79 -6.88
C VAL A 120 5.64 3.65 -5.99
N THR A 121 4.95 3.38 -4.87
CA THR A 121 5.30 2.27 -3.97
C THR A 121 5.19 0.91 -4.66
N PHE A 122 4.15 0.68 -5.48
CA PHE A 122 4.01 -0.54 -6.28
C PHE A 122 5.17 -0.73 -7.25
N VAL A 123 5.45 0.28 -8.06
CA VAL A 123 6.56 0.24 -9.02
C VAL A 123 7.88 -0.03 -8.29
N THR A 124 8.12 0.69 -7.21
CA THR A 124 9.39 0.61 -6.46
C THR A 124 9.57 -0.74 -5.76
N LEU A 125 8.57 -1.24 -5.05
CA LEU A 125 8.67 -2.53 -4.36
C LEU A 125 8.80 -3.67 -5.37
N LEU A 126 7.96 -3.70 -6.41
CA LEU A 126 7.97 -4.79 -7.38
C LEU A 126 9.23 -4.79 -8.25
N THR A 127 9.81 -3.63 -8.59
CA THR A 127 11.13 -3.57 -9.25
C THR A 127 12.26 -4.03 -8.32
N SER A 128 12.19 -3.70 -7.02
CA SER A 128 13.22 -4.11 -6.06
C SER A 128 13.23 -5.62 -5.76
N VAL A 129 12.06 -6.26 -5.83
CA VAL A 129 11.87 -7.71 -5.64
C VAL A 129 12.05 -8.48 -6.96
N GLY A 130 11.85 -7.80 -8.10
CA GLY A 130 11.70 -8.39 -9.43
C GLY A 130 12.93 -9.07 -10.03
N ASN A 131 14.11 -8.96 -9.42
CA ASN A 131 15.32 -9.61 -9.93
C ASN A 131 15.35 -11.14 -9.71
N ALA A 132 14.41 -11.71 -8.94
CA ALA A 132 14.50 -13.13 -8.60
C ALA A 132 13.75 -14.08 -9.56
N HIS A 133 12.57 -13.74 -10.10
CA HIS A 133 11.71 -14.75 -10.77
C HIS A 133 10.73 -14.23 -11.85
N ILE A 134 10.88 -13.02 -12.40
CA ILE A 134 9.97 -12.49 -13.45
C ILE A 134 10.36 -13.03 -14.84
N HIS A 135 10.68 -14.32 -14.95
CA HIS A 135 10.84 -15.01 -16.23
C HIS A 135 9.74 -16.08 -16.35
N SER A 136 8.73 -15.73 -17.15
CA SER A 136 7.97 -16.61 -18.04
C SER A 136 6.90 -17.59 -17.52
N ALA A 137 6.08 -17.24 -16.53
CA ALA A 137 4.81 -17.96 -16.34
C ALA A 137 3.66 -17.05 -15.91
N ILE A 138 2.62 -16.94 -16.74
CA ILE A 138 1.33 -16.27 -16.42
C ILE A 138 0.83 -16.70 -15.04
N TYR A 139 1.01 -17.99 -14.73
CA TYR A 139 0.67 -18.59 -13.46
C TYR A 139 1.38 -17.94 -12.25
N ALA A 140 2.68 -17.68 -12.34
CA ALA A 140 3.47 -17.07 -11.28
C ALA A 140 3.02 -15.62 -10.99
N ASN A 141 2.79 -14.84 -12.04
CA ASN A 141 2.29 -13.48 -11.94
C ASN A 141 0.90 -13.43 -11.30
N SER A 142 0.00 -14.33 -11.69
CA SER A 142 -1.34 -14.44 -11.09
C SER A 142 -1.28 -14.75 -9.59
N LEU A 143 -0.43 -15.68 -9.16
CA LEU A 143 -0.25 -15.97 -7.74
C LEU A 143 0.27 -14.77 -6.94
N LEU A 144 1.18 -13.98 -7.52
CA LEU A 144 1.72 -12.79 -6.88
C LEU A 144 0.63 -11.71 -6.72
N ILE A 145 -0.16 -11.48 -7.78
CA ILE A 145 -1.32 -10.56 -7.77
C ILE A 145 -2.35 -10.98 -6.71
N ILE A 146 -2.70 -12.28 -6.67
CA ILE A 146 -3.63 -12.83 -5.68
C ILE A 146 -3.08 -12.66 -4.27
N GLY A 147 -1.79 -12.91 -4.05
CA GLY A 147 -1.13 -12.67 -2.77
C GLY A 147 -1.21 -11.21 -2.32
N ILE A 148 -1.01 -10.26 -3.24
CA ILE A 148 -1.14 -8.83 -2.95
C ILE A 148 -2.57 -8.48 -2.53
N PHE A 149 -3.55 -9.00 -3.26
CA PHE A 149 -4.96 -8.76 -2.97
C PHE A 149 -5.38 -9.36 -1.62
N LEU A 150 -5.03 -10.62 -1.36
CA LEU A 150 -5.37 -11.31 -0.12
C LEU A 150 -4.71 -10.69 1.10
N SER A 151 -3.43 -10.32 1.02
CA SER A 151 -2.74 -9.62 2.12
C SER A 151 -3.37 -8.25 2.38
N SER A 152 -3.76 -7.52 1.32
CA SER A 152 -4.47 -6.26 1.49
C SER A 152 -5.83 -6.45 2.14
N LEU A 153 -6.62 -7.44 1.72
CA LEU A 153 -7.92 -7.74 2.36
C LEU A 153 -7.74 -8.08 3.84
N LEU A 154 -6.80 -8.98 4.13
CA LEU A 154 -6.49 -9.39 5.50
C LEU A 154 -6.12 -8.17 6.34
N TRP A 155 -5.21 -7.33 5.86
CA TRP A 155 -4.82 -6.11 6.56
C TRP A 155 -6.00 -5.19 6.85
N TRP A 156 -6.83 -4.89 5.85
CA TRP A 156 -7.97 -3.99 6.04
C TRP A 156 -9.00 -4.55 7.01
N ILE A 157 -9.26 -5.86 6.98
CA ILE A 157 -10.14 -6.54 7.93
C ILE A 157 -9.56 -6.44 9.34
N THR A 158 -8.29 -6.80 9.53
CA THR A 158 -7.60 -6.74 10.82
C THR A 158 -7.58 -5.32 11.38
N LEU A 159 -7.29 -4.31 10.55
CA LEU A 159 -7.33 -2.90 10.93
C LEU A 159 -8.71 -2.50 11.45
N CYS A 160 -9.78 -2.81 10.71
CA CYS A 160 -11.14 -2.45 11.11
C CYS A 160 -11.57 -3.18 12.40
N LEU A 161 -11.23 -4.47 12.53
CA LEU A 161 -11.48 -5.24 13.76
C LEU A 161 -10.79 -4.62 14.96
N PHE A 162 -9.49 -4.33 14.83
CA PHE A 162 -8.67 -3.73 15.88
C PHE A 162 -9.19 -2.35 16.29
N VAL A 163 -9.52 -1.50 15.31
CA VAL A 163 -10.11 -0.18 15.53
C VAL A 163 -11.47 -0.29 16.23
N HIS A 164 -12.30 -1.24 15.83
CA HIS A 164 -13.61 -1.44 16.43
C HIS A 164 -13.50 -1.88 17.90
N GLN A 165 -12.61 -2.83 18.20
CA GLN A 165 -12.36 -3.31 19.56
C GLN A 165 -11.75 -2.23 20.46
N LEU A 166 -10.79 -1.47 19.93
CA LEU A 166 -10.10 -0.41 20.67
C LEU A 166 -10.74 0.97 20.51
N ARG A 167 -11.97 1.07 20.00
CA ARG A 167 -12.63 2.36 19.70
C ARG A 167 -12.65 3.33 20.89
N HIS A 168 -12.75 2.79 22.10
CA HIS A 168 -12.76 3.57 23.35
C HIS A 168 -11.37 4.09 23.76
N ARG A 169 -10.29 3.55 23.18
CA ARG A 169 -8.90 3.95 23.41
C ARG A 169 -8.32 4.81 22.26
N PHE A 170 -9.05 4.94 21.14
CA PHE A 170 -8.60 5.73 20.00
C PHE A 170 -8.61 7.23 20.34
N ASN A 171 -7.41 7.82 20.43
CA ASN A 171 -7.21 9.24 20.69
C ASN A 171 -6.30 9.89 19.62
N LYS A 172 -6.19 11.22 19.65
CA LYS A 172 -5.33 11.99 18.71
C LYS A 172 -3.86 11.55 18.74
N LYS A 173 -3.36 11.07 19.89
CA LYS A 173 -1.96 10.61 20.06
C LYS A 173 -1.69 9.33 19.28
N LEU A 174 -2.59 8.34 19.35
CA LEU A 174 -2.48 7.10 18.58
C LEU A 174 -2.46 7.40 17.07
N PHE A 175 -3.32 8.29 16.62
CA PHE A 175 -3.39 8.71 15.22
C PHE A 175 -2.08 9.35 14.73
N LEU A 176 -1.46 10.19 15.56
CA LEU A 176 -0.16 10.79 15.25
C LEU A 176 0.97 9.74 15.19
N TRP A 177 0.96 8.76 16.11
CA TRP A 177 1.95 7.68 16.13
C TRP A 177 1.85 6.78 14.90
N LEU A 178 0.64 6.42 14.48
CA LEU A 178 0.41 5.62 13.27
C LEU A 178 0.95 6.32 12.02
N HIS A 179 0.73 7.63 11.92
CA HIS A 179 1.18 8.46 10.81
C HIS A 179 2.71 8.58 10.79
N ARG A 180 3.35 8.77 11.97
CA ARG A 180 4.81 8.82 12.12
C ARG A 180 5.48 7.48 11.82
N LEU A 181 4.95 6.36 12.33
CA LEU A 181 5.48 5.02 12.05
C LEU A 181 5.45 4.71 10.56
N SER A 182 4.34 5.02 9.89
CA SER A 182 4.22 4.87 8.44
C SER A 182 5.25 5.74 7.71
N GLY A 183 5.46 6.97 8.17
CA GLY A 183 6.42 7.90 7.58
C GLY A 183 7.86 7.41 7.72
N THR A 184 8.23 6.92 8.91
CA THR A 184 9.53 6.31 9.18
C THR A 184 9.74 5.08 8.30
N ALA A 185 8.75 4.20 8.17
CA ALA A 185 8.85 3.02 7.31
C ALA A 185 9.13 3.39 5.84
N PHE A 186 8.42 4.38 5.29
CA PHE A 186 8.69 4.86 3.93
C PHE A 186 10.05 5.51 3.78
N ALA A 187 10.47 6.32 4.75
CA ALA A 187 11.78 6.96 4.72
C ALA A 187 12.92 5.92 4.78
N LEU A 188 12.80 4.92 5.66
CA LEU A 188 13.78 3.83 5.75
C LEU A 188 13.83 3.00 4.46
N PHE A 189 12.67 2.68 3.87
CA PHE A 189 12.64 1.93 2.61
C PHE A 189 13.21 2.77 1.45
N GLY A 190 12.93 4.08 1.42
CA GLY A 190 13.55 5.01 0.47
C GLY A 190 15.07 5.05 0.60
N LEU A 191 15.60 5.17 1.82
CA LEU A 191 17.04 5.14 2.09
C LEU A 191 17.68 3.80 1.69
N PHE A 192 17.02 2.68 1.97
CA PHE A 192 17.47 1.36 1.56
C PHE A 192 17.63 1.24 0.03
N LEU A 193 16.70 1.81 -0.73
CA LEU A 193 16.79 1.82 -2.20
C LEU A 193 17.90 2.73 -2.70
N LEU A 194 18.08 3.91 -2.08
CA LEU A 194 19.18 4.82 -2.40
C LEU A 194 20.55 4.20 -2.14
N GLY A 195 20.68 3.33 -1.13
CA GLY A 195 21.90 2.55 -0.90
C GLY A 195 22.13 1.41 -1.90
N ARG A 196 21.18 1.14 -2.80
CA ARG A 196 21.29 0.13 -3.87
C ARG A 196 21.56 0.73 -5.26
N VAL A 197 21.61 2.06 -5.33
CA VAL A 197 22.01 2.87 -6.49
C VAL A 197 23.53 2.89 -6.56
#